data_AF-A0A6H1JVR4-F1
#
_entry.id   AF-A0A6H1JVR4-F1
#
_cell.length_a   1.000
_cell.length_b   1.000
_cell.length_c   1.000
_cell.angle_alpha   90.00
_cell.angle_beta   90.00
_cell.angle_gamma   90.00
#
_symmetry.space_group_name_H-M   'P 1'
#
loop_
_entity.id
_entity.type
_entity.pdbx_description
1 polymer ?
#
loop_
_entity_poly.entity_id
_entity_poly.type
_entity_poly.pdbx_seq_one_letter_code
_entity_poly.pdbx_strand_id
1 'polypeptide(L)'
;MNDLEHLKRICPPPVARLVQDSPAWGLIERRLGIHLPDDYKALFEEYGPGGFFDFVALFEPQSDLETIDIEVQTPKVIASLEKRRDWSDYRIPYAISALQPAAVTDNGEYFFWVTEPRESPDLWKVVVNEASGDRWFTFDGTITAFLKTLCEGTLSVPMFPDSLLGKRPFFRAARYTPKDQRRPHATSSASATAPMQSAEIREWAQRHGYDVPPHGRIPGAIIDAFKQAHR
;
A
#
# COMPACT_ATOMS: atom_id res chain seq x y z
N MET A 1 9.09 21.49 -17.72
CA MET A 1 9.51 21.58 -16.31
C MET A 1 8.97 20.32 -15.65
N ASN A 2 9.85 19.46 -15.11
CA ASN A 2 9.46 18.18 -14.51
C ASN A 2 8.47 18.43 -13.34
N ASP A 3 7.36 17.69 -13.27
CA ASP A 3 6.34 17.87 -12.23
C ASP A 3 6.93 17.73 -10.82
N LEU A 4 7.91 16.84 -10.65
CA LEU A 4 8.67 16.68 -9.41
C LEU A 4 9.42 17.96 -9.00
N GLU A 5 10.06 18.64 -9.94
CA GLU A 5 10.79 19.90 -9.67
C GLU A 5 9.83 21.04 -9.33
N HIS A 6 8.59 21.01 -9.83
CA HIS A 6 7.57 21.94 -9.38
C HIS A 6 7.08 21.57 -7.97
N LEU A 7 6.76 20.30 -7.73
CA LEU A 7 6.33 19.79 -6.44
C LEU A 7 7.34 20.17 -5.32
N LYS A 8 8.64 20.01 -5.57
CA LYS A 8 9.72 20.40 -4.64
C LYS A 8 9.74 21.88 -4.29
N ARG A 9 9.28 22.77 -5.18
CA ARG A 9 9.23 24.21 -4.90
C ARG A 9 8.02 24.59 -4.04
N ILE A 10 6.87 23.95 -4.25
CA ILE A 10 5.63 24.26 -3.52
C ILE A 10 5.48 23.47 -2.21
N CYS A 11 6.06 22.27 -2.15
CA CYS A 11 6.07 21.38 -1.00
C CYS A 11 7.49 20.81 -0.82
N PRO A 12 8.42 21.55 -0.20
CA PRO A 12 9.83 21.14 -0.13
C PRO A 12 10.04 19.79 0.57
N PRO A 13 10.99 18.97 0.10
CA PRO A 13 11.37 17.72 0.77
C PRO A 13 11.98 18.00 2.16
N PRO A 14 12.01 17.00 3.06
CA PRO A 14 12.56 17.15 4.40
C PRO A 14 14.06 17.44 4.38
N VAL A 15 14.50 18.41 5.20
CA VAL A 15 15.92 18.87 5.27
C VAL A 15 16.86 17.78 5.78
N ALA A 16 16.39 16.98 6.75
CA ALA A 16 17.11 15.81 7.24
C ALA A 16 16.56 14.58 6.55
N ARG A 17 17.16 14.21 5.41
CA ARG A 17 16.89 12.90 4.80
C ARG A 17 17.41 11.85 5.78
N LEU A 18 16.52 10.95 6.23
CA LEU A 18 17.00 9.71 6.84
C LEU A 18 17.86 9.04 5.76
N VAL A 19 19.15 8.89 6.01
CA VAL A 19 20.06 8.18 5.10
C VAL A 19 19.66 6.70 5.15
N GLN A 20 18.65 6.36 4.36
CA GLN A 20 18.38 4.98 3.97
C GLN A 20 19.11 4.75 2.65
N ASP A 21 19.69 3.57 2.50
CA ASP A 21 20.23 3.13 1.22
C ASP A 21 19.11 3.19 0.16
N SER A 22 19.45 3.51 -1.08
CA SER A 22 18.49 3.46 -2.18
C SER A 22 17.81 2.08 -2.21
N PRO A 23 16.48 2.03 -2.34
CA PRO A 23 15.77 0.76 -2.38
C PRO A 23 16.31 -0.14 -3.49
N ALA A 24 16.29 -1.45 -3.25
CA ALA A 24 16.64 -2.44 -4.25
C ALA A 24 15.49 -2.59 -5.27
N TRP A 25 15.24 -1.54 -6.08
CA TRP A 25 14.09 -1.42 -6.98
C TRP A 25 13.85 -2.67 -7.82
N GLY A 26 14.90 -3.22 -8.44
CA GLY A 26 14.77 -4.44 -9.24
C GLY A 26 14.32 -5.68 -8.45
N LEU A 27 14.59 -5.77 -7.14
CA LEU A 27 14.06 -6.84 -6.29
C LEU A 27 12.58 -6.61 -5.97
N ILE A 28 12.21 -5.37 -5.64
CA ILE A 28 10.83 -4.96 -5.35
C ILE A 28 9.94 -5.22 -6.56
N GLU A 29 10.34 -4.74 -7.73
CA GLU A 29 9.62 -4.93 -9.00
C GLU A 29 9.45 -6.42 -9.35
N ARG A 30 10.49 -7.24 -9.13
CA ARG A 30 10.39 -8.70 -9.34
C ARG A 30 9.39 -9.36 -8.39
N ARG A 31 9.30 -8.91 -7.13
CA ARG A 31 8.38 -9.47 -6.13
C ARG A 31 6.94 -9.03 -6.36
N LEU A 32 6.73 -7.78 -6.78
CA LEU A 32 5.43 -7.28 -7.23
C LEU A 32 5.03 -7.86 -8.59
N GLY A 33 6.00 -8.30 -9.39
CA GLY A 33 5.82 -8.82 -10.75
C GLY A 33 5.58 -7.72 -11.78
N ILE A 34 5.84 -6.46 -11.45
CA ILE A 34 5.60 -5.29 -12.29
C ILE A 34 6.77 -4.31 -12.19
N HIS A 35 7.01 -3.54 -13.25
CA HIS A 35 7.88 -2.37 -13.16
C HIS A 35 7.11 -1.21 -12.54
N LEU A 36 7.77 -0.41 -11.69
CA LEU A 36 7.15 0.75 -11.06
C LEU A 36 7.50 2.02 -11.86
N PRO A 37 6.60 3.02 -11.88
CA PRO A 37 6.83 4.29 -12.59
C PRO A 37 8.13 4.98 -12.14
N ASP A 38 8.85 5.57 -13.08
CA ASP A 38 10.11 6.29 -12.81
C ASP A 38 9.86 7.53 -11.94
N ASP A 39 8.71 8.17 -12.08
CA ASP A 39 8.37 9.36 -11.31
C ASP A 39 8.14 9.06 -9.82
N TYR A 40 7.59 7.88 -9.50
CA TYR A 40 7.46 7.39 -8.13
C TYR A 40 8.84 7.08 -7.51
N LYS A 41 9.73 6.43 -8.26
CA LYS A 41 11.09 6.13 -7.80
C LYS A 41 11.87 7.42 -7.53
N ALA A 42 11.81 8.39 -8.45
CA ALA A 42 12.41 9.70 -8.28
C ALA A 42 11.79 10.49 -7.10
N LEU A 43 10.47 10.42 -6.92
CA LEU A 43 9.79 11.04 -5.79
C LEU A 43 10.28 10.46 -4.46
N PHE A 44 10.38 9.14 -4.35
CA PHE A 44 10.90 8.47 -3.17
C PHE A 44 12.36 8.83 -2.92
N GLU A 45 13.18 8.84 -3.97
CA GLU A 45 14.58 9.27 -3.85
C GLU A 45 14.71 10.69 -3.32
N GLU A 46 13.81 11.61 -3.70
CA GLU A 46 13.84 13.01 -3.26
C GLU A 46 13.30 13.22 -1.84
N TYR A 47 12.11 12.71 -1.55
CA TYR A 47 11.36 12.95 -0.31
C TYR A 47 11.66 11.93 0.79
N GLY A 48 12.05 10.72 0.40
CA GLY A 48 12.14 9.57 1.29
C GLY A 48 10.76 9.13 1.80
N PRO A 49 10.75 8.32 2.87
CA PRO A 49 9.52 7.81 3.45
C PRO A 49 8.68 8.92 4.12
N GLY A 50 7.36 8.86 3.96
CA GLY A 50 6.43 9.83 4.54
C GLY A 50 5.16 10.08 3.73
N GLY A 51 4.53 11.22 4.01
CA GLY A 51 3.25 11.59 3.39
C GLY A 51 3.04 13.09 3.25
N PHE A 52 2.07 13.45 2.40
CA PHE A 52 1.67 14.82 2.11
C PHE A 52 0.45 15.21 2.95
N PHE A 53 0.46 16.44 3.46
CA PHE A 53 -0.66 17.05 4.21
C PHE A 53 -1.08 16.35 5.51
N ASP A 54 -0.32 15.36 6.00
CA ASP A 54 -0.77 14.33 6.97
C ASP A 54 -2.02 13.59 6.51
N PHE A 55 -2.29 13.61 5.20
CA PHE A 55 -3.50 13.09 4.59
C PHE A 55 -3.15 11.95 3.65
N VAL A 56 -2.22 12.13 2.70
CA VAL A 56 -1.81 11.10 1.75
C VAL A 56 -0.50 10.45 2.19
N ALA A 57 -0.53 9.18 2.59
CA ALA A 57 0.65 8.37 2.85
C ALA A 57 0.97 7.51 1.63
N LEU A 58 2.12 7.70 1.01
CA LEU A 58 2.58 6.83 -0.08
C LEU A 58 2.97 5.48 0.49
N PHE A 59 2.69 4.41 -0.25
CA PHE A 59 3.32 3.15 0.06
C PHE A 59 4.79 3.21 -0.33
N GLU A 60 5.62 2.69 0.57
CA GLU A 60 7.06 2.83 0.55
C GLU A 60 7.70 1.50 0.15
N PRO A 61 8.77 1.53 -0.65
CA PRO A 61 9.59 0.36 -0.89
C PRO A 61 10.35 -0.02 0.37
N GLN A 62 10.31 -1.29 0.73
CA GLN A 62 11.11 -1.86 1.82
C GLN A 62 11.00 -1.07 3.15
N SER A 63 9.79 -0.71 3.57
CA SER A 63 9.58 0.09 4.77
C SER A 63 9.71 -0.75 6.04
N ASP A 64 10.35 -0.18 7.06
CA ASP A 64 10.32 -0.75 8.41
C ASP A 64 8.91 -0.68 9.05
N LEU A 65 8.01 0.11 8.46
CA LEU A 65 6.61 0.20 8.84
C LEU A 65 5.75 -0.62 7.90
N GLU A 66 5.37 -1.82 8.34
CA GLU A 66 4.47 -2.72 7.60
C GLU A 66 3.16 -2.05 7.14
N THR A 67 2.69 -1.00 7.83
CA THR A 67 1.45 -0.28 7.50
C THR A 67 1.54 0.53 6.21
N ILE A 68 2.76 0.88 5.78
CA ILE A 68 3.02 1.65 4.56
C ILE A 68 3.97 0.92 3.61
N ASP A 69 4.51 -0.24 3.95
CA ASP A 69 5.30 -1.04 3.02
C ASP A 69 4.46 -1.53 1.82
N ILE A 70 4.92 -1.25 0.59
CA ILE A 70 4.20 -1.57 -0.64
C ILE A 70 4.05 -3.08 -0.86
N GLU A 71 5.07 -3.88 -0.57
CA GLU A 71 5.03 -5.34 -0.76
C GLU A 71 4.07 -5.99 0.25
N VAL A 72 4.00 -5.46 1.47
CA VAL A 72 3.13 -5.93 2.55
C VAL A 72 1.68 -5.47 2.37
N GLN A 73 1.46 -4.23 1.93
CA GLN A 73 0.11 -3.67 1.77
C GLN A 73 -0.58 -4.18 0.51
N THR A 74 0.15 -4.35 -0.60
CA THR A 74 -0.42 -4.81 -1.88
C THR A 74 -1.37 -6.01 -1.73
N PRO A 75 -0.96 -7.17 -1.19
CA PRO A 75 -1.85 -8.33 -1.06
C PRO A 75 -3.04 -8.08 -0.14
N LYS A 76 -2.91 -7.23 0.88
CA LYS A 76 -4.00 -6.90 1.81
C LYS A 76 -5.07 -6.07 1.12
N VAL A 77 -4.66 -5.04 0.38
CA VAL A 77 -5.57 -4.15 -0.35
C VAL A 77 -6.26 -4.92 -1.48
N ILE A 78 -5.52 -5.70 -2.26
CA ILE A 78 -6.10 -6.54 -3.33
C ILE A 78 -7.10 -7.54 -2.76
N ALA A 79 -6.78 -8.24 -1.67
CA ALA A 79 -7.73 -9.15 -1.03
C ALA A 79 -8.97 -8.43 -0.49
N SER A 80 -8.86 -7.17 -0.06
CA SER A 80 -9.99 -6.33 0.34
C SER A 80 -10.91 -6.02 -0.85
N LEU A 81 -10.34 -5.65 -2.00
CA LEU A 81 -11.09 -5.43 -3.24
C LEU A 81 -11.80 -6.69 -3.72
N GLU A 82 -11.10 -7.84 -3.73
CA GLU A 82 -11.67 -9.13 -4.12
C GLU A 82 -12.89 -9.52 -3.27
N LYS A 83 -12.82 -9.29 -1.95
CA LYS A 83 -13.96 -9.54 -1.04
C LYS A 83 -15.17 -8.65 -1.33
N ARG A 84 -14.94 -7.43 -1.82
CA ARG A 84 -15.99 -6.45 -2.14
C ARG A 84 -16.55 -6.64 -3.55
N ARG A 85 -15.84 -7.34 -4.45
CA ARG A 85 -16.25 -7.54 -5.85
C ARG A 85 -17.64 -8.19 -5.98
N ASP A 86 -17.98 -9.08 -5.06
CA ASP A 86 -19.23 -9.84 -5.11
C ASP A 86 -20.38 -9.14 -4.35
N TRP A 87 -20.17 -7.92 -3.84
CA TRP A 87 -21.23 -7.14 -3.20
C TRP A 87 -22.16 -6.57 -4.27
N SER A 88 -23.48 -6.74 -4.09
CA SER A 88 -24.49 -6.39 -5.08
C SER A 88 -24.46 -4.92 -5.52
N ASP A 89 -24.08 -4.03 -4.61
CA ASP A 89 -24.10 -2.58 -4.81
C ASP A 89 -22.69 -1.98 -4.92
N TYR A 90 -21.68 -2.81 -5.22
CA TYR A 90 -20.30 -2.36 -5.35
C TYR A 90 -19.73 -2.73 -6.72
N ARG A 91 -19.36 -1.73 -7.51
CA ARG A 91 -18.72 -1.93 -8.81
C ARG A 91 -17.30 -1.38 -8.80
N ILE A 92 -16.35 -2.23 -9.18
CA ILE A 92 -14.97 -1.84 -9.45
C ILE A 92 -14.86 -1.61 -10.96
N PRO A 93 -14.54 -0.38 -11.44
CA PRO A 93 -14.50 -0.07 -12.87
C PRO A 93 -13.23 -0.60 -13.58
N TYR A 94 -12.29 -1.17 -12.83
CA TYR A 94 -11.04 -1.74 -13.34
C TYR A 94 -10.96 -3.23 -13.01
N ALA A 95 -10.22 -3.98 -13.83
CA ALA A 95 -9.80 -5.32 -13.45
C ALA A 95 -8.91 -5.23 -12.20
N ILE A 96 -9.22 -5.97 -11.14
CA ILE A 96 -8.41 -5.96 -9.90
C ILE A 96 -6.95 -6.37 -10.18
N SER A 97 -6.74 -7.26 -11.14
CA SER A 97 -5.40 -7.66 -11.61
C SER A 97 -4.61 -6.55 -12.29
N ALA A 98 -5.26 -5.46 -12.70
CA ALA A 98 -4.67 -4.27 -13.30
C ALA A 98 -4.49 -3.13 -12.30
N LEU A 99 -4.67 -3.35 -10.99
CA LEU A 99 -4.50 -2.34 -9.96
C LEU A 99 -3.27 -2.65 -9.11
N GLN A 100 -2.34 -1.69 -9.04
CA GLN A 100 -1.24 -1.71 -8.07
C GLN A 100 -1.48 -0.63 -7.01
N PRO A 101 -1.69 -0.99 -5.73
CA PRO A 101 -1.81 -0.01 -4.65
C PRO A 101 -0.54 0.84 -4.53
N ALA A 102 -0.74 2.16 -4.39
CA ALA A 102 0.33 3.17 -4.43
C ALA A 102 0.35 4.07 -3.19
N ALA A 103 -0.80 4.32 -2.58
CA ALA A 103 -0.94 5.22 -1.42
C ALA A 103 -2.25 4.93 -0.68
N VAL A 104 -2.38 5.53 0.49
CA VAL A 104 -3.63 5.54 1.27
C VAL A 104 -3.83 6.90 1.92
N THR A 105 -5.09 7.34 2.03
CA THR A 105 -5.43 8.52 2.84
C THR A 105 -5.58 8.17 4.33
N ASP A 106 -5.60 9.17 5.21
CA ASP A 106 -5.98 8.98 6.62
C ASP A 106 -7.45 8.52 6.81
N ASN A 107 -8.31 8.77 5.81
CA ASN A 107 -9.70 8.31 5.74
C ASN A 107 -9.85 6.91 5.14
N GLY A 108 -8.79 6.34 4.56
CA GLY A 108 -8.77 4.97 4.03
C GLY A 108 -9.12 4.83 2.56
N GLU A 109 -9.14 5.93 1.79
CA GLU A 109 -9.12 5.84 0.33
C GLU A 109 -7.76 5.32 -0.12
N TYR A 110 -7.76 4.29 -0.96
CA TYR A 110 -6.54 3.79 -1.60
C TYR A 110 -6.35 4.46 -2.95
N PHE A 111 -5.09 4.74 -3.25
CA PHE A 111 -4.63 5.11 -4.56
C PHE A 111 -4.08 3.87 -5.25
N PHE A 112 -4.29 3.79 -6.55
CA PHE A 112 -3.74 2.73 -7.38
C PHE A 112 -3.14 3.31 -8.66
N TRP A 113 -2.09 2.68 -9.16
CA TRP A 113 -1.77 2.76 -10.57
C TRP A 113 -2.62 1.75 -11.34
N VAL A 114 -3.19 2.19 -12.46
CA VAL A 114 -3.80 1.27 -13.45
C VAL A 114 -2.68 0.74 -14.34
N THR A 115 -2.33 -0.53 -14.19
CA THR A 115 -1.12 -1.14 -14.75
C THR A 115 -1.23 -1.55 -16.22
N GLU A 116 -1.98 -0.75 -16.99
CA GLU A 116 -2.24 -0.95 -18.41
C GLU A 116 -1.86 0.32 -19.21
N PRO A 117 -1.04 0.20 -20.28
CA PRO A 117 -0.33 -1.00 -20.72
C PRO A 117 0.83 -1.36 -19.79
N ARG A 118 1.06 -2.66 -19.54
CA ARG A 118 1.99 -3.14 -18.49
C ARG A 118 3.46 -2.82 -18.79
N GLU A 119 3.79 -2.68 -20.07
CA GLU A 119 5.11 -2.38 -20.59
C GLU A 119 5.47 -0.89 -20.55
N SER A 120 4.54 0.00 -20.17
CA SER A 120 4.80 1.44 -20.07
C SER A 120 4.31 2.02 -18.73
N PRO A 121 5.01 1.72 -17.62
CA PRO A 121 4.65 2.21 -16.29
C PRO A 121 4.49 3.73 -16.18
N ASP A 122 5.28 4.49 -16.94
CA ASP A 122 5.24 5.96 -16.92
C ASP A 122 3.98 6.55 -17.57
N LEU A 123 3.15 5.71 -18.23
CA LEU A 123 1.86 6.10 -18.77
C LEU A 123 0.69 5.73 -17.84
N TRP A 124 0.96 5.04 -16.72
CA TRP A 124 -0.08 4.59 -15.81
C TRP A 124 -0.77 5.77 -15.13
N LYS A 125 -2.09 5.68 -15.09
CA LYS A 125 -2.95 6.66 -14.47
C LYS A 125 -3.05 6.39 -12.97
N VAL A 126 -3.34 7.44 -12.21
CA VAL A 126 -3.66 7.32 -10.78
C VAL A 126 -5.17 7.23 -10.63
N VAL A 127 -5.64 6.23 -9.88
CA VAL A 127 -7.06 6.10 -9.51
C VAL A 127 -7.21 6.04 -8.01
N VAL A 128 -8.30 6.60 -7.50
CA VAL A 128 -8.59 6.65 -6.06
C VAL A 128 -9.99 6.08 -5.82
N ASN A 129 -10.11 5.10 -4.94
CA ASN A 129 -11.42 4.57 -4.55
C ASN A 129 -11.99 5.34 -3.36
N GLU A 130 -13.30 5.27 -3.17
CA GLU A 130 -13.93 5.67 -1.92
C GLU A 130 -13.82 4.56 -0.87
N ALA A 131 -13.43 4.92 0.36
CA ALA A 131 -13.18 3.95 1.43
C ALA A 131 -14.43 3.13 1.80
N SER A 132 -15.58 3.81 1.87
CA SER A 132 -16.88 3.29 2.35
C SER A 132 -18.00 3.39 1.32
N GLY A 133 -17.67 3.59 0.04
CA GLY A 133 -18.63 3.72 -1.05
C GLY A 133 -18.06 3.14 -2.34
N ASP A 134 -18.81 3.24 -3.43
CA ASP A 134 -18.50 2.66 -4.74
C ASP A 134 -17.90 3.67 -5.73
N ARG A 135 -17.63 4.90 -5.30
CA ARG A 135 -17.05 5.92 -6.17
C ARG A 135 -15.57 5.64 -6.45
N TRP A 136 -15.18 5.96 -7.68
CA TRP A 136 -13.81 5.95 -8.15
C TRP A 136 -13.50 7.25 -8.87
N PHE A 137 -12.34 7.81 -8.59
CA PHE A 137 -11.80 8.98 -9.28
C PHE A 137 -10.61 8.56 -10.12
N THR A 138 -10.49 9.14 -11.32
CA THR A 138 -9.37 8.91 -12.23
C THR A 138 -8.63 10.21 -12.48
N PHE A 139 -7.32 10.16 -12.36
CA PHE A 139 -6.42 11.22 -12.77
C PHE A 139 -5.54 10.72 -13.92
N ASP A 140 -5.72 11.32 -15.09
CA ASP A 140 -4.94 11.04 -16.29
C ASP A 140 -3.56 11.69 -16.20
N GLY A 141 -2.66 11.09 -15.42
CA GLY A 141 -1.30 11.54 -15.23
C GLY A 141 -0.56 10.75 -14.16
N THR A 142 0.71 11.07 -14.01
CA THR A 142 1.64 10.41 -13.09
C THR A 142 1.35 10.76 -11.63
N ILE A 143 1.97 10.05 -10.68
CA ILE A 143 1.77 10.32 -9.23
C ILE A 143 2.36 11.68 -8.84
N THR A 144 3.48 12.09 -9.44
CA THR A 144 4.09 13.41 -9.24
C THR A 144 3.21 14.53 -9.78
N ALA A 145 2.57 14.35 -10.94
CA ALA A 145 1.60 15.31 -11.47
C ALA A 145 0.34 15.41 -10.60
N PHE A 146 -0.16 14.27 -10.08
CA PHE A 146 -1.26 14.25 -9.12
C PHE A 146 -0.91 15.05 -7.86
N LEU A 147 0.22 14.75 -7.22
CA LEU A 147 0.63 15.40 -5.98
C LEU A 147 0.93 16.88 -6.20
N LYS A 148 1.54 17.25 -7.33
CA LYS A 148 1.72 18.64 -7.73
C LYS A 148 0.39 19.38 -7.79
N THR A 149 -0.58 18.88 -8.55
CA THR A 149 -1.87 19.56 -8.74
C THR A 149 -2.70 19.60 -7.46
N LEU A 150 -2.59 18.57 -6.61
CA LEU A 150 -3.12 18.59 -5.25
C LEU A 150 -2.47 19.69 -4.40
N CYS A 151 -1.13 19.80 -4.41
CA CYS A 151 -0.40 20.84 -3.69
C CYS A 151 -0.62 22.25 -4.23
N GLU A 152 -0.91 22.40 -5.51
CA GLU A 152 -1.33 23.67 -6.11
C GLU A 152 -2.76 24.07 -5.71
N GLY A 153 -3.54 23.15 -5.13
CA GLY A 153 -4.95 23.36 -4.81
C GLY A 153 -5.85 23.42 -6.05
N THR A 154 -5.39 22.89 -7.19
CA THR A 154 -6.11 22.91 -8.48
C THR A 154 -6.82 21.60 -8.79
N LEU A 155 -6.52 20.54 -8.04
CA LEU A 155 -7.15 19.23 -8.16
C LEU A 155 -8.25 19.05 -7.09
N SER A 156 -9.50 18.87 -7.54
CA SER A 156 -10.61 18.46 -6.69
C SER A 156 -10.87 16.96 -6.88
N VAL A 157 -10.68 16.18 -5.81
CA VAL A 157 -11.02 14.77 -5.74
C VAL A 157 -12.31 14.63 -4.93
N PRO A 158 -13.40 14.06 -5.45
CA PRO A 158 -14.71 14.06 -4.79
C PRO A 158 -14.79 13.39 -3.41
N MET A 159 -13.80 12.58 -3.03
CA MET A 159 -13.73 11.90 -1.72
C MET A 159 -12.89 12.67 -0.71
N PHE A 160 -12.15 13.70 -1.14
CA PHE A 160 -11.25 14.44 -0.28
C PHE A 160 -11.96 15.63 0.35
N PRO A 161 -11.55 16.06 1.56
CA PRO A 161 -12.15 17.21 2.20
C PRO A 161 -11.74 18.50 1.47
N ASP A 162 -12.70 19.39 1.23
CA ASP A 162 -12.47 20.70 0.60
C ASP A 162 -11.41 21.56 1.32
N SER A 163 -11.19 21.29 2.62
CA SER A 163 -10.18 21.96 3.44
C SER A 163 -8.75 21.76 2.92
N LEU A 164 -8.48 20.74 2.09
CA LEU A 164 -7.17 20.55 1.45
C LEU A 164 -6.86 21.62 0.41
N LEU A 165 -7.85 22.14 -0.31
CA LEU A 165 -7.64 23.10 -1.42
C LEU A 165 -7.01 24.42 -0.94
N GLY A 166 -7.25 24.81 0.32
CA GLY A 166 -6.68 26.02 0.93
C GLY A 166 -5.53 25.75 1.90
N LYS A 167 -5.16 24.50 2.12
CA LYS A 167 -4.13 24.13 3.11
C LYS A 167 -2.75 24.36 2.52
N ARG A 168 -1.84 24.95 3.29
CA ARG A 168 -0.44 25.08 2.87
C ARG A 168 0.16 23.67 2.71
N PRO A 169 0.75 23.33 1.55
CA PRO A 169 1.41 22.04 1.36
C PRO A 169 2.57 21.82 2.32
N PHE A 170 2.66 20.61 2.83
CA PHE A 170 3.82 20.15 3.58
C PHE A 170 3.97 18.64 3.44
N PHE A 171 5.21 18.19 3.61
CA PHE A 171 5.55 16.77 3.70
C PHE A 171 5.95 16.43 5.13
N ARG A 172 5.46 15.30 5.64
CA ARG A 172 5.87 14.73 6.91
C ARG A 172 6.64 13.45 6.67
N ALA A 173 7.93 13.47 6.97
CA ALA A 173 8.76 12.28 6.95
C ALA A 173 8.23 11.22 7.93
N ALA A 174 8.27 9.95 7.53
CA ALA A 174 7.91 8.84 8.39
C ALA A 174 8.80 8.84 9.65
N ARG A 175 8.20 8.48 10.79
CA ARG A 175 8.92 8.35 12.06
C ARG A 175 8.97 6.88 12.44
N TYR A 176 10.16 6.31 12.43
CA TYR A 176 10.41 4.95 12.89
C TYR A 176 10.79 4.97 14.36
N THR A 177 10.10 4.16 15.17
CA THR A 177 10.55 3.88 16.53
C THR A 177 11.62 2.77 16.49
N PRO A 178 12.47 2.65 17.52
CA PRO A 178 13.43 1.55 17.61
C PRO A 178 12.79 0.15 17.61
N LYS A 179 11.47 0.06 17.87
CA LYS A 179 10.71 -1.19 17.79
C LYS A 179 10.35 -1.57 16.34
N ASP A 180 10.18 -0.57 15.48
CA ASP A 180 9.88 -0.75 14.06
C ASP A 180 11.13 -1.25 13.32
N GLN A 181 12.29 -0.64 13.62
CA GLN A 181 13.61 -1.00 13.06
C GLN A 181 14.13 -2.40 13.45
N ARG A 182 13.53 -3.04 14.46
CA ARG A 182 13.95 -4.37 14.95
C ARG A 182 13.20 -5.53 14.29
N ARG A 183 12.18 -5.25 13.47
CA ARG A 183 11.55 -6.30 12.68
C ARG A 183 12.42 -6.48 11.43
N PRO A 184 13.19 -7.58 11.29
CA PRO A 184 13.65 -7.94 9.97
C PRO A 184 12.42 -7.97 9.08
N HIS A 185 12.53 -7.46 7.84
CA HIS A 185 11.55 -7.69 6.78
C HIS A 185 11.18 -9.17 6.80
N ALA A 186 10.10 -9.49 7.51
CA ALA A 186 9.56 -10.81 7.51
C ALA A 186 8.96 -10.90 6.12
N THR A 187 9.76 -11.39 5.17
CA THR A 187 9.27 -11.92 3.90
C THR A 187 8.04 -12.71 4.29
N SER A 188 6.86 -12.20 3.93
CA SER A 188 5.63 -12.94 4.10
C SER A 188 5.64 -14.04 3.04
N SER A 189 6.50 -15.03 3.27
CA SER A 189 6.44 -16.31 2.61
C SER A 189 5.26 -17.06 3.20
N ALA A 190 4.05 -16.59 2.89
CA ALA A 190 2.92 -17.50 2.85
C ALA A 190 3.23 -18.49 1.73
N SER A 191 4.00 -19.53 2.07
CA SER A 191 4.25 -20.66 1.19
C SER A 191 2.93 -21.31 0.83
N ALA A 192 2.83 -21.92 -0.36
CA ALA A 192 1.66 -22.72 -0.75
C ALA A 192 1.32 -23.84 0.27
N THR A 193 2.26 -24.16 1.17
CA THR A 193 2.12 -25.09 2.29
C THR A 193 1.41 -24.50 3.51
N ALA A 194 1.44 -23.18 3.72
CA ALA A 194 0.82 -22.53 4.88
C ALA A 194 -0.72 -22.66 4.94
N PRO A 195 -1.47 -22.59 3.81
CA PRO A 195 -2.90 -22.92 3.78
C PRO A 195 -3.17 -24.37 4.20
N MET A 196 -2.35 -25.32 3.71
CA MET A 196 -2.49 -26.75 4.01
C MET A 196 -2.21 -27.05 5.49
N GLN A 197 -1.13 -26.49 6.04
CA GLN A 197 -0.81 -26.63 7.46
C GLN A 197 -1.88 -26.01 8.37
N SER A 198 -2.48 -24.88 7.95
CA SER A 198 -3.55 -24.26 8.73
C SER A 198 -4.84 -25.09 8.74
N ALA A 199 -5.14 -25.84 7.67
CA ALA A 199 -6.27 -26.77 7.64
C ALA A 199 -6.00 -27.96 8.57
N GLU A 200 -4.81 -28.54 8.50
CA GLU A 200 -4.37 -29.66 9.32
C GLU A 200 -4.40 -29.33 10.82
N ILE A 201 -3.88 -28.16 11.21
CA ILE A 201 -3.91 -27.70 12.61
C ILE A 201 -5.36 -27.54 13.10
N ARG A 202 -6.27 -27.01 12.27
CA ARG A 202 -7.68 -26.84 12.66
C ARG A 202 -8.40 -28.17 12.82
N GLU A 203 -8.15 -29.10 11.91
CA GLU A 203 -8.74 -30.44 11.96
C GLU A 203 -8.28 -31.21 13.20
N TRP A 204 -6.98 -31.14 13.52
CA TRP A 204 -6.45 -31.69 14.76
C TRP A 204 -7.05 -31.01 15.99
N ALA A 205 -7.14 -29.67 15.99
CA ALA A 205 -7.69 -28.89 17.09
C ALA A 205 -9.15 -29.27 17.39
N GLN A 206 -9.98 -29.39 16.36
CA GLN A 206 -11.38 -29.82 16.48
C GLN A 206 -11.48 -31.25 17.02
N ARG A 207 -10.66 -32.19 16.53
CA ARG A 207 -10.62 -33.57 17.05
C ARG A 207 -10.25 -33.64 18.54
N HIS A 208 -9.48 -32.68 19.04
CA HIS A 208 -9.02 -32.63 20.43
C HIS A 208 -9.87 -31.67 21.30
N GLY A 209 -11.00 -31.19 20.78
CA GLY A 209 -11.97 -30.38 21.53
C GLY A 209 -11.57 -28.93 21.74
N TYR A 210 -10.60 -28.41 20.99
CA TYR A 210 -10.26 -27.00 21.01
C TYR A 210 -11.28 -26.17 20.19
N ASP A 211 -11.71 -25.05 20.75
CA ASP A 211 -12.52 -24.07 20.03
C ASP A 211 -11.61 -23.26 19.08
N VAL A 212 -11.72 -23.53 17.78
CA VAL A 212 -10.90 -22.90 16.74
C VAL A 212 -11.80 -22.23 15.69
N PRO A 213 -11.58 -20.95 15.36
CA PRO A 213 -12.35 -20.29 14.31
C PRO A 213 -12.25 -21.02 12.97
N PRO A 214 -13.37 -21.15 12.21
CA PRO A 214 -13.38 -21.84 10.92
C PRO A 214 -12.48 -21.17 9.89
N HIS A 215 -12.31 -19.85 10.00
CA HIS A 215 -11.41 -19.05 9.16
C HIS A 215 -10.65 -18.03 10.00
N GLY A 216 -9.54 -17.51 9.46
CA GLY A 216 -8.73 -16.49 10.12
C GLY A 216 -7.65 -17.06 11.03
N ARG A 217 -7.11 -16.23 11.93
CA ARG A 217 -5.92 -16.56 12.72
C ARG A 217 -6.20 -17.69 13.72
N ILE A 218 -5.38 -18.75 13.68
CA ILE A 218 -5.40 -19.81 14.70
C ILE A 218 -4.71 -19.28 15.97
N PRO A 219 -5.34 -19.40 17.17
CA PRO A 219 -4.70 -19.05 18.43
C PRO A 219 -3.34 -19.73 18.62
N GLY A 220 -2.34 -18.98 19.08
CA GLY A 220 -0.97 -19.49 19.24
C GLY A 220 -0.87 -20.72 20.15
N ALA A 221 -1.68 -20.77 21.21
CA ALA A 221 -1.74 -21.92 22.12
C ALA A 221 -2.14 -23.24 21.42
N ILE A 222 -2.98 -23.18 20.38
CA ILE A 222 -3.41 -24.36 19.61
C ILE A 222 -2.28 -24.81 18.67
N ILE A 223 -1.55 -23.86 18.08
CA ILE A 223 -0.38 -24.15 17.23
C ILE A 223 0.71 -24.84 18.07
N ASP A 224 0.95 -24.36 19.30
CA ASP A 224 1.96 -24.94 20.18
C ASP A 224 1.55 -26.33 20.68
N ALA A 225 0.27 -26.53 21.00
CA ALA A 225 -0.26 -27.85 21.37
C ALA A 225 -0.17 -28.86 20.20
N PHE A 226 -0.48 -28.43 18.97
CA PHE A 226 -0.33 -29.25 17.77
C PHE A 226 1.13 -29.69 17.56
N LYS A 227 2.09 -28.77 17.71
CA LYS A 227 3.52 -29.06 17.59
C LYS A 227 4.04 -30.02 18.66
N GLN A 228 3.52 -29.93 19.88
CA GLN A 228 3.88 -30.86 20.96
C GLN A 228 3.33 -32.26 20.72
N ALA A 229 2.13 -32.38 20.13
CA ALA A 229 1.52 -33.66 19.81
C ALA A 229 2.16 -34.40 18.62
N HIS A 230 2.88 -33.68 17.75
CA HIS A 230 3.55 -34.23 16.56
C HIS A 230 5.08 -34.13 16.63
N ARG A 231 5.63 -34.13 17.85
CA ARG A 231 7.06 -34.08 18.11
C ARG A 231 7.66 -35.47 18.32
#